data_AF-A0A831Z255-F1
#
_entry.id   AF-A0A831Z255-F1
#
_cell.length_a   1.000
_cell.length_b   1.000
_cell.length_c   1.000
_cell.angle_alpha   90.00
_cell.angle_beta   90.00
_cell.angle_gamma   90.00
#
_symmetry.space_group_name_H-M   'P 1'
#
loop_
_entity.id
_entity.type
_entity.pdbx_description
1 polymer ?
#
loop_
_entity_poly.entity_id
_entity_poly.type
_entity_poly.pdbx_seq_one_letter_code
_entity_poly.pdbx_strand_id
1 'polypeptide(L)'
;MAKLKVRKNSLPATDGTRRTVPNGRLLFLTTFLFGWAFFLVPVYFQDKWTVPFDILITTLRHQFPGGVGVYTLLLTVGGGVATGIAFLKARRSAEMPQWLKEFRTSTWIAVFRGLGVLLALVYFVGMEPRSWKAVHMGDLIWNVLAVSVALIIPLGAMVVQLFVQYGGMEFMGVLARPLMKPLFRLPGQAALDALASWVGSYSVGLYITRTVFRRGGYSRRDVTIIATCFSTVSIGFVGVVAATLDLLHLFPLIVVIYFVSVVGLTAILVRIPPISRKPHVDVHNQPLPEADEDTSGDKGILTRAWEAGVQQARQAPPLVEGLKRAFGDGLVLAAGILSTIVSVGTLALVIAHFTPVFQWLGKPVAAVLQWLAV
;
A
#
# COMPACT_ATOMS: atom_id res chain seq x y z
N MET A 1 -4.44 -14.75 -49.92
CA MET A 1 -5.52 -14.18 -49.07
C MET A 1 -6.12 -15.29 -48.22
N ALA A 2 -5.69 -15.45 -46.96
CA ALA A 2 -6.26 -16.41 -46.03
C ALA A 2 -6.51 -15.71 -44.69
N LYS A 3 -7.78 -15.63 -44.28
CA LYS A 3 -8.23 -14.99 -43.04
C LYS A 3 -7.79 -15.83 -41.83
N LEU A 4 -6.84 -15.33 -41.05
CA LEU A 4 -6.48 -15.87 -39.74
C LEU A 4 -7.55 -15.48 -38.71
N LYS A 5 -8.38 -16.46 -38.36
CA LYS A 5 -9.47 -16.40 -37.39
C LYS A 5 -8.86 -16.28 -35.98
N VAL A 6 -9.02 -15.12 -35.34
CA VAL A 6 -8.60 -14.88 -33.95
C VAL A 6 -9.38 -15.82 -33.03
N ARG A 7 -8.68 -16.80 -32.46
CA ARG A 7 -9.24 -17.75 -31.48
C ARG A 7 -9.32 -17.02 -30.13
N LYS A 8 -10.53 -16.61 -29.73
CA LYS A 8 -10.82 -16.16 -28.34
C LYS A 8 -10.48 -17.34 -27.40
N ASN A 9 -9.38 -17.24 -26.67
CA ASN A 9 -9.14 -18.11 -25.51
C ASN A 9 -10.06 -17.67 -24.37
N SER A 10 -11.28 -18.20 -24.35
CA SER A 10 -12.11 -18.25 -23.15
C SER A 10 -11.39 -19.10 -22.11
N LEU A 11 -11.13 -18.50 -20.94
CA LEU A 11 -10.65 -19.20 -19.75
C LEU A 11 -11.55 -20.42 -19.45
N PRO A 12 -11.00 -21.56 -18.97
CA PRO A 12 -11.82 -22.71 -18.61
C PRO A 12 -12.80 -22.31 -17.49
N ALA A 13 -14.08 -22.59 -17.74
CA ALA A 13 -15.13 -22.48 -16.75
C ALA A 13 -14.80 -23.42 -15.58
N THR A 14 -14.45 -22.84 -14.43
CA THR A 14 -14.44 -23.58 -13.17
C THR A 14 -15.88 -23.71 -12.74
N ASP A 15 -16.43 -24.90 -12.97
CA ASP A 15 -17.75 -25.32 -12.54
C ASP A 15 -17.70 -25.51 -11.01
N GLY A 16 -17.96 -24.41 -10.30
CA GLY A 16 -18.19 -24.37 -8.88
C GLY A 16 -19.38 -23.46 -8.68
N THR A 17 -20.47 -24.01 -8.17
CA THR A 17 -21.73 -23.34 -7.84
C THR A 17 -21.47 -21.98 -7.18
N ARG A 18 -21.42 -20.91 -7.97
CA ARG A 18 -21.33 -19.53 -7.49
C ARG A 18 -22.64 -19.24 -6.79
N ARG A 19 -22.68 -19.44 -5.47
CA ARG A 19 -23.72 -18.88 -4.60
C ARG A 19 -23.66 -17.36 -4.73
N THR A 20 -24.46 -16.81 -5.64
CA THR A 20 -24.66 -15.38 -5.78
C THR A 20 -25.30 -14.88 -4.48
N VAL A 21 -24.73 -13.84 -3.88
CA VAL A 21 -25.30 -13.26 -2.66
C VAL A 21 -26.61 -12.56 -3.06
N PRO A 22 -27.78 -12.96 -2.51
CA PRO A 22 -29.08 -12.54 -3.04
C PRO A 22 -29.32 -11.01 -3.00
N ASN A 23 -28.61 -10.29 -2.13
CA ASN A 23 -28.76 -8.83 -1.94
C ASN A 23 -27.44 -8.06 -2.15
N GLY A 24 -26.94 -8.01 -3.39
CA GLY A 24 -25.72 -7.25 -3.71
C GLY A 24 -25.76 -5.76 -3.35
N ARG A 25 -26.94 -5.14 -3.28
CA ARG A 25 -27.10 -3.75 -2.80
C ARG A 25 -26.77 -3.60 -1.31
N LEU A 26 -27.33 -4.48 -0.48
CA LEU A 26 -27.09 -4.48 0.96
C LEU A 26 -25.65 -4.86 1.28
N LEU A 27 -25.10 -5.84 0.54
CA LEU A 27 -23.70 -6.24 0.68
C LEU A 27 -22.76 -5.09 0.32
N PHE A 28 -22.98 -4.41 -0.81
CA PHE A 28 -22.19 -3.23 -1.19
C PHE A 28 -22.28 -2.15 -0.10
N LEU A 29 -23.49 -1.75 0.28
CA LEU A 29 -23.67 -0.65 1.22
C LEU A 29 -23.03 -0.94 2.59
N THR A 30 -23.21 -2.15 3.12
CA THR A 30 -22.65 -2.52 4.43
C THR A 30 -21.13 -2.62 4.40
N THR A 31 -20.55 -3.26 3.37
CA THR A 31 -19.09 -3.39 3.25
C THR A 31 -18.42 -2.06 2.94
N PHE A 32 -19.02 -1.21 2.10
CA PHE A 32 -18.51 0.12 1.80
C PHE A 32 -18.58 1.04 3.01
N LEU A 33 -19.73 1.13 3.70
CA LEU A 33 -19.86 1.97 4.89
C LEU A 33 -18.94 1.51 6.01
N PHE A 34 -18.83 0.19 6.23
CA PHE A 34 -17.91 -0.35 7.22
C PHE A 34 -16.45 -0.03 6.86
N GLY A 35 -16.03 -0.31 5.63
CA GLY A 35 -14.68 0.00 5.18
C GLY A 35 -14.38 1.50 5.29
N TRP A 36 -15.29 2.36 4.86
CA TRP A 36 -15.17 3.81 4.92
C TRP A 36 -15.10 4.31 6.37
N ALA A 37 -16.00 3.87 7.24
CA ALA A 37 -16.00 4.25 8.65
C ALA A 37 -14.73 3.78 9.37
N PHE A 38 -14.24 2.58 9.04
CA PHE A 38 -13.10 1.98 9.71
C PHE A 38 -11.75 2.54 9.25
N PHE A 39 -11.63 3.01 7.99
CA PHE A 39 -10.36 3.52 7.42
C PHE A 39 -10.29 5.01 7.16
N LEU A 40 -11.42 5.70 6.98
CA LEU A 40 -11.43 7.08 6.49
C LEU A 40 -12.00 8.08 7.49
N VAL A 41 -12.80 7.62 8.47
CA VAL A 41 -13.39 8.52 9.45
C VAL A 41 -12.39 8.79 10.58
N PRO A 42 -11.93 10.05 10.75
CA PRO A 42 -11.09 10.40 11.87
C PRO A 42 -11.91 10.38 13.16
N VAL A 43 -11.34 9.81 14.21
CA VAL A 43 -11.86 9.73 15.57
C VAL A 43 -10.85 10.31 16.53
N TYR A 44 -11.33 11.00 17.56
CA TYR A 44 -10.46 11.56 18.60
C TYR A 44 -10.25 10.51 19.69
N PHE A 45 -9.00 10.06 19.86
CA PHE A 45 -8.65 9.01 20.82
C PHE A 45 -7.26 9.26 21.41
N GLN A 46 -7.11 9.23 22.74
CA GLN A 46 -5.86 9.52 23.46
C GLN A 46 -5.23 10.86 23.03
N ASP A 47 -6.02 11.93 23.07
CA ASP A 47 -5.62 13.32 22.78
C ASP A 47 -5.09 13.58 21.35
N LYS A 48 -5.27 12.63 20.43
CA LYS A 48 -4.88 12.75 19.02
C LYS A 48 -6.02 12.34 18.09
N TRP A 49 -6.06 12.98 16.92
CA TRP A 49 -6.89 12.53 15.81
C TRP A 49 -6.25 11.29 15.19
N THR A 50 -7.00 10.21 15.15
CA THR A 50 -6.58 8.94 14.53
C THR A 50 -7.76 8.28 13.82
N VAL A 51 -7.59 7.07 13.31
CA VAL A 51 -8.60 6.30 12.58
C VAL A 51 -8.92 5.03 13.39
N PRO A 52 -10.16 4.49 13.36
CA PRO A 52 -10.50 3.27 14.11
C PRO A 52 -9.56 2.09 13.84
N PHE A 53 -9.07 1.95 12.61
CA PHE A 53 -8.05 0.99 12.24
C PHE A 53 -6.76 1.15 13.07
N ASP A 54 -6.25 2.36 13.23
CA ASP A 54 -5.03 2.62 14.03
C ASP A 54 -5.26 2.33 15.52
N ILE A 55 -6.46 2.61 16.05
CA ILE A 55 -6.84 2.23 17.42
C ILE A 55 -6.76 0.71 17.59
N LEU A 56 -7.26 -0.07 16.63
CA LEU A 56 -7.17 -1.53 16.66
C LEU A 56 -5.70 -1.98 16.71
N ILE A 57 -4.85 -1.45 15.82
CA ILE A 57 -3.42 -1.80 15.75
C ILE A 57 -2.70 -1.44 17.06
N THR A 58 -2.93 -0.22 17.55
CA THR A 58 -2.34 0.30 18.79
C THR A 58 -2.78 -0.54 19.99
N THR A 59 -4.07 -0.90 20.07
CA THR A 59 -4.62 -1.75 21.13
C THR A 59 -4.00 -3.15 21.12
N LEU A 60 -3.90 -3.78 19.94
CA LEU A 60 -3.27 -5.10 19.81
C LEU A 60 -1.80 -5.08 20.24
N ARG A 61 -1.08 -4.01 19.89
CA ARG A 61 0.32 -3.82 20.27
C ARG A 61 0.49 -3.64 21.78
N HIS A 62 -0.39 -2.87 22.44
CA HIS A 62 -0.32 -2.64 23.88
C HIS A 62 -0.80 -3.83 24.71
N GLN A 63 -1.84 -4.54 24.25
CA GLN A 63 -2.42 -5.66 24.98
C GLN A 63 -1.58 -6.94 24.86
N PHE A 64 -0.90 -7.14 23.73
CA PHE A 64 -0.12 -8.35 23.45
C PHE A 64 1.31 -8.05 22.94
N PRO A 65 2.13 -7.26 23.65
CA PRO A 65 3.42 -6.81 23.14
C PRO A 65 4.37 -7.98 22.82
N GLY A 66 4.46 -8.98 23.70
CA GLY A 66 5.27 -10.17 23.47
C GLY A 66 4.75 -11.04 22.32
N GLY A 67 3.43 -11.24 22.24
CA GLY A 67 2.80 -12.05 21.19
C GLY A 67 2.98 -11.42 19.80
N VAL A 68 2.79 -10.10 19.69
CA VAL A 68 3.00 -9.35 18.45
C VAL A 68 4.47 -9.33 18.05
N GLY A 69 5.39 -9.22 19.01
CA GLY A 69 6.83 -9.31 18.75
C GLY A 69 7.22 -10.67 18.16
N VAL A 70 6.77 -11.77 18.78
CA VAL A 70 7.01 -13.14 18.27
C VAL A 70 6.39 -13.33 16.89
N TYR A 71 5.15 -12.87 16.69
CA TYR A 71 4.49 -12.90 15.39
C TYR A 71 5.29 -12.16 14.31
N THR A 72 5.77 -10.96 14.61
CA THR A 72 6.59 -10.15 13.70
C THR A 72 7.90 -10.87 13.35
N LEU A 73 8.55 -11.50 14.33
CA LEU A 73 9.74 -12.29 14.10
C LEU A 73 9.46 -13.50 13.19
N LEU A 74 8.41 -14.27 13.49
CA LEU A 74 8.03 -15.44 12.70
C LEU A 74 7.71 -15.06 11.25
N LEU A 75 7.00 -13.96 11.01
CA LEU A 75 6.77 -13.46 9.65
C LEU A 75 8.07 -13.05 8.96
N THR A 76 8.96 -12.37 9.67
CA THR A 76 10.24 -11.90 9.10
C THR A 76 11.15 -13.07 8.74
N VAL A 77 11.32 -14.02 9.65
CA VAL A 77 12.09 -15.26 9.44
C VAL A 77 11.45 -16.10 8.33
N GLY A 78 10.14 -16.30 8.39
CA GLY A 78 9.39 -17.06 7.39
C GLY A 78 9.53 -16.49 5.98
N GLY A 79 9.45 -15.16 5.84
CA GLY A 79 9.64 -14.48 4.56
C GLY A 79 11.08 -14.55 4.03
N GLY A 80 12.07 -14.47 4.94
CA GLY A 80 13.48 -14.66 4.57
C GLY A 80 13.79 -16.08 4.13
N VAL A 81 13.30 -17.10 4.86
CA VAL A 81 13.42 -18.51 4.48
C VAL A 81 12.73 -18.78 3.15
N ALA A 82 11.50 -18.28 2.96
CA ALA A 82 10.78 -18.41 1.70
C ALA A 82 11.54 -17.76 0.54
N THR A 83 12.18 -16.61 0.75
CA THR A 83 13.07 -15.98 -0.24
C THR A 83 14.28 -16.85 -0.56
N GLY A 84 14.93 -17.43 0.45
CA GLY A 84 16.05 -18.36 0.26
C GLY A 84 15.65 -19.59 -0.56
N ILE A 85 14.52 -20.22 -0.24
CA ILE A 85 13.97 -21.36 -0.99
C ILE A 85 13.61 -20.95 -2.42
N ALA A 86 12.97 -19.79 -2.61
CA ALA A 86 12.63 -19.27 -3.94
C ALA A 86 13.87 -19.05 -4.80
N PHE A 87 14.96 -18.52 -4.22
CA PHE A 87 16.23 -18.31 -4.91
C PHE A 87 16.89 -19.63 -5.31
N LEU A 88 16.89 -20.63 -4.42
CA LEU A 88 17.42 -21.96 -4.70
C LEU A 88 16.63 -22.70 -5.80
N LYS A 89 15.30 -22.65 -5.73
CA LYS A 89 14.44 -23.27 -6.76
C LYS A 89 14.54 -22.57 -8.11
N ALA A 90 14.63 -21.24 -8.12
CA ALA A 90 14.83 -20.47 -9.34
C ALA A 90 16.17 -20.81 -10.03
N ARG A 91 17.23 -21.05 -9.25
CA ARG A 91 18.54 -21.46 -9.78
C ARG A 91 18.53 -22.89 -10.36
N ARG A 92 17.65 -23.75 -9.87
CA ARG A 92 17.49 -25.14 -10.34
C ARG A 92 16.46 -25.32 -11.45
N SER A 93 15.88 -24.23 -11.99
CA SER A 93 14.77 -24.26 -12.95
C SER A 93 13.61 -25.17 -12.52
N ALA A 94 13.36 -25.26 -11.20
CA ALA A 94 12.32 -26.12 -10.65
C ALA A 94 10.96 -25.38 -10.63
N GLU A 95 9.87 -26.13 -10.78
CA GLU A 95 8.53 -25.58 -10.61
C GLU A 95 8.33 -25.05 -9.17
N MET A 96 7.70 -23.89 -9.08
CA MET A 96 7.44 -23.21 -7.80
C MET A 96 5.94 -23.02 -7.61
N PRO A 97 5.42 -23.31 -6.40
CA PRO A 97 4.03 -23.00 -6.09
C PRO A 97 3.81 -21.48 -6.16
N GLN A 98 2.57 -21.06 -6.47
CA GLN A 98 2.24 -19.67 -6.77
C GLN A 98 2.61 -18.71 -5.64
N TRP A 99 2.41 -19.10 -4.38
CA TRP A 99 2.77 -18.29 -3.21
C TRP A 99 4.29 -18.04 -3.09
N LEU A 100 5.12 -19.00 -3.51
CA LEU A 100 6.58 -18.88 -3.43
C LEU A 100 7.14 -17.97 -4.54
N LYS A 101 6.41 -17.84 -5.66
CA LYS A 101 6.77 -16.90 -6.73
C LYS A 101 6.78 -15.44 -6.25
N GLU A 102 5.96 -15.11 -5.25
CA GLU A 102 5.91 -13.77 -4.64
C GLU A 102 7.21 -13.40 -3.89
N PHE A 103 8.00 -14.40 -3.48
CA PHE A 103 9.28 -14.18 -2.81
C PHE A 103 10.47 -14.14 -3.77
N ARG A 104 10.24 -14.40 -5.07
CA ARG A 104 11.29 -14.28 -6.08
C ARG A 104 11.67 -12.81 -6.24
N THR A 105 12.95 -12.52 -6.14
CA THR A 105 13.45 -11.14 -6.16
C THR A 105 14.86 -11.06 -6.76
N SER A 106 15.38 -9.85 -6.93
CA SER A 106 16.76 -9.63 -7.37
C SER A 106 17.76 -10.10 -6.31
N THR A 107 18.98 -10.43 -6.73
CA THR A 107 20.04 -10.88 -5.82
C THR A 107 20.27 -9.88 -4.68
N TRP A 108 20.24 -8.58 -4.97
CA TRP A 108 20.43 -7.56 -3.94
C TRP A 108 19.32 -7.53 -2.90
N ILE A 109 18.05 -7.59 -3.32
CA ILE A 109 16.94 -7.63 -2.37
C ILE A 109 16.99 -8.93 -1.55
N ALA A 110 17.39 -10.05 -2.14
CA ALA A 110 17.57 -11.30 -1.40
C ALA A 110 18.63 -11.17 -0.29
N VAL A 111 19.75 -10.48 -0.57
CA VAL A 111 20.78 -10.18 0.45
C VAL A 111 20.21 -9.31 1.57
N PHE A 112 19.51 -8.22 1.23
CA PHE A 112 18.86 -7.37 2.23
C PHE A 112 17.83 -8.13 3.07
N ARG A 113 17.03 -9.00 2.47
CA ARG A 113 16.10 -9.86 3.21
C ARG A 113 16.83 -10.81 4.16
N GLY A 114 17.94 -11.41 3.73
CA GLY A 114 18.78 -12.26 4.58
C GLY A 114 19.36 -11.49 5.77
N LEU A 115 19.98 -10.33 5.51
CA LEU A 115 20.48 -9.43 6.57
C LEU A 115 19.35 -8.97 7.50
N GLY A 116 18.17 -8.70 6.96
CA GLY A 116 17.00 -8.30 7.70
C GLY A 116 16.53 -9.34 8.70
N VAL A 117 16.62 -10.64 8.37
CA VAL A 117 16.32 -11.73 9.30
C VAL A 117 17.33 -11.75 10.46
N LEU A 118 18.62 -11.61 10.16
CA LEU A 118 19.66 -11.58 11.18
C LEU A 118 19.49 -10.39 12.12
N LEU A 119 19.24 -9.20 11.57
CA LEU A 119 18.99 -7.99 12.34
C LEU A 119 17.69 -8.08 13.16
N ALA A 120 16.63 -8.67 12.60
CA ALA A 120 15.39 -8.92 13.33
C ALA A 120 15.61 -9.80 14.57
N LEU A 121 16.44 -10.85 14.47
CA LEU A 121 16.82 -11.67 15.61
C LEU A 121 17.61 -10.87 16.65
N VAL A 122 18.56 -10.05 16.20
CA VAL A 122 19.36 -9.17 17.07
C VAL A 122 18.46 -8.22 17.85
N TYR A 123 17.54 -7.52 17.19
CA TYR A 123 16.59 -6.61 17.85
C TYR A 123 15.60 -7.33 18.75
N PHE A 124 15.06 -8.48 18.31
CA PHE A 124 14.08 -9.24 19.09
C PHE A 124 14.64 -9.76 20.41
N VAL A 125 15.90 -10.24 20.42
CA VAL A 125 16.58 -10.70 21.64
C VAL A 125 17.19 -9.52 22.42
N GLY A 126 17.17 -8.31 21.86
CA GLY A 126 17.78 -7.13 22.47
C GLY A 126 19.31 -7.18 22.50
N MET A 127 19.93 -7.88 21.56
CA MET A 127 21.38 -8.07 21.44
C MET A 127 22.05 -7.04 20.50
N GLU A 128 21.42 -5.90 20.25
CA GLU A 128 22.04 -4.87 19.40
C GLU A 128 23.31 -4.25 20.03
N PRO A 129 24.27 -3.79 19.21
CA PRO A 129 25.47 -3.09 19.67
C PRO A 129 25.15 -1.92 20.61
N ARG A 130 26.02 -1.67 21.59
CA ARG A 130 25.85 -0.55 22.55
C ARG A 130 25.69 0.81 21.86
N SER A 131 26.41 1.03 20.77
CA SER A 131 26.29 2.24 19.96
C SER A 131 24.90 2.42 19.35
N TRP A 132 24.22 1.33 18.98
CA TRP A 132 22.87 1.36 18.41
C TRP A 132 21.80 1.53 19.49
N LYS A 133 22.00 0.94 20.68
CA LYS A 133 21.13 1.17 21.85
C LYS A 133 21.14 2.63 22.28
N ALA A 134 22.32 3.27 22.28
CA ALA A 134 22.47 4.66 22.70
C ALA A 134 21.62 5.65 21.89
N VAL A 135 21.33 5.32 20.63
CA VAL A 135 20.48 6.13 19.74
C VAL A 135 19.10 5.52 19.48
N HIS A 136 18.68 4.57 20.32
CA HIS A 136 17.33 3.96 20.28
C HIS A 136 16.94 3.36 18.91
N MET A 137 17.91 2.80 18.17
CA MET A 137 17.62 2.23 16.84
C MET A 137 16.63 1.07 16.91
N GLY A 138 16.74 0.21 17.93
CA GLY A 138 15.84 -0.92 18.11
C GLY A 138 14.39 -0.48 18.29
N ASP A 139 14.15 0.60 19.03
CA ASP A 139 12.80 1.13 19.23
C ASP A 139 12.18 1.63 17.93
N LEU A 140 12.94 2.34 17.11
CA LEU A 140 12.42 2.86 15.85
C LEU A 140 12.23 1.75 14.80
N ILE A 141 13.25 0.90 14.58
CA ILE A 141 13.21 -0.12 13.52
C ILE A 141 12.29 -1.28 13.90
N TRP A 142 12.42 -1.81 15.11
CA TRP A 142 11.68 -3.00 15.52
C TRP A 142 10.31 -2.64 16.09
N ASN A 143 10.29 -1.89 17.19
CA ASN A 143 9.07 -1.65 17.94
C ASN A 143 8.09 -0.74 17.17
N VAL A 144 8.58 0.31 16.51
CA VAL A 144 7.72 1.25 15.77
C VAL A 144 7.49 0.77 14.35
N LEU A 145 8.51 0.46 13.56
CA LEU A 145 8.33 0.18 12.13
C LEU A 145 7.93 -1.27 11.86
N ALA A 146 8.76 -2.24 12.23
CA ALA A 146 8.54 -3.65 11.87
C ALA A 146 7.24 -4.20 12.47
N VAL A 147 7.02 -3.99 13.77
CA VAL A 147 5.81 -4.45 14.47
C VAL A 147 4.54 -3.83 13.88
N SER A 148 4.55 -2.51 13.62
CA SER A 148 3.37 -1.84 13.05
C SER A 148 3.06 -2.38 11.66
N VAL A 149 4.07 -2.53 10.80
CA VAL A 149 3.88 -3.04 9.43
C VAL A 149 3.40 -4.50 9.43
N ALA A 150 3.89 -5.32 10.36
CA ALA A 150 3.47 -6.72 10.49
C ALA A 150 1.99 -6.87 10.79
N LEU A 151 1.40 -5.94 11.56
CA LEU A 151 -0.04 -5.93 11.85
C LEU A 151 -0.86 -5.20 10.77
N ILE A 152 -0.36 -4.06 10.31
CA ILE A 152 -1.09 -3.18 9.38
C ILE A 152 -1.33 -3.86 8.04
N ILE A 153 -0.34 -4.57 7.48
CA ILE A 153 -0.48 -5.14 6.13
C ILE A 153 -1.56 -6.24 6.10
N PRO A 154 -1.54 -7.28 6.96
CA PRO A 154 -2.52 -8.36 6.91
C PRO A 154 -3.93 -7.92 7.30
N LEU A 155 -4.06 -7.05 8.31
CA LEU A 155 -5.36 -6.53 8.74
C LEU A 155 -5.90 -5.49 7.75
N GLY A 156 -5.03 -4.63 7.23
CA GLY A 156 -5.39 -3.69 6.17
C GLY A 156 -5.82 -4.41 4.90
N ALA A 157 -5.19 -5.54 4.56
CA ALA A 157 -5.57 -6.36 3.43
C ALA A 157 -7.03 -6.83 3.47
N MET A 158 -7.51 -7.24 4.64
CA MET A 158 -8.90 -7.63 4.85
C MET A 158 -9.87 -6.49 4.54
N VAL A 159 -9.55 -5.27 4.96
CA VAL A 159 -10.45 -4.13 4.75
C VAL A 159 -10.35 -3.58 3.34
N VAL A 160 -9.14 -3.56 2.76
CA VAL A 160 -8.95 -3.26 1.35
C VAL A 160 -9.77 -4.19 0.48
N GLN A 161 -9.80 -5.49 0.81
CA GLN A 161 -10.64 -6.44 0.09
C GLN A 161 -12.12 -6.06 0.07
N LEU A 162 -12.63 -5.40 1.12
CA LEU A 162 -14.00 -4.86 1.15
C LEU A 162 -14.21 -3.85 0.01
N PHE A 163 -13.27 -2.92 -0.18
CA PHE A 163 -13.36 -1.96 -1.26
C PHE A 163 -13.16 -2.57 -2.65
N VAL A 164 -12.20 -3.49 -2.79
CA VAL A 164 -11.77 -3.99 -4.10
C VAL A 164 -12.69 -5.11 -4.62
N GLN A 165 -13.26 -5.96 -3.77
CA GLN A 165 -14.17 -7.03 -4.22
C GLN A 165 -15.64 -6.67 -4.10
N TYR A 166 -16.02 -5.81 -3.16
CA TYR A 166 -17.43 -5.57 -2.88
C TYR A 166 -17.94 -4.24 -3.43
N GLY A 167 -17.25 -3.63 -4.41
CA GLY A 167 -17.79 -2.53 -5.20
C GLY A 167 -17.38 -1.11 -4.80
N GLY A 168 -16.62 -0.96 -3.71
CA GLY A 168 -16.18 0.35 -3.23
C GLY A 168 -15.27 1.08 -4.22
N MET A 169 -14.37 0.35 -4.88
CA MET A 169 -13.48 0.93 -5.89
C MET A 169 -14.22 1.34 -7.16
N GLU A 170 -15.21 0.58 -7.60
CA GLU A 170 -16.01 0.90 -8.77
C GLU A 170 -16.86 2.14 -8.51
N PHE A 171 -17.48 2.23 -7.33
CA PHE A 171 -18.22 3.40 -6.90
C PHE A 171 -17.35 4.66 -6.82
N MET A 172 -16.28 4.61 -6.02
CA MET A 172 -15.36 5.75 -5.88
C MET A 172 -14.65 6.07 -7.20
N GLY A 173 -14.36 5.04 -7.99
CA GLY A 173 -13.70 5.17 -9.27
C GLY A 173 -14.52 5.95 -10.28
N VAL A 174 -15.83 5.73 -10.35
CA VAL A 174 -16.72 6.52 -11.22
C VAL A 174 -16.80 7.98 -10.74
N LEU A 175 -16.92 8.21 -9.43
CA LEU A 175 -17.04 9.55 -8.86
C LEU A 175 -15.76 10.39 -8.99
N ALA A 176 -14.61 9.77 -8.78
CA ALA A 176 -13.33 10.48 -8.80
C ALA A 176 -12.73 10.60 -10.21
N ARG A 177 -13.24 9.87 -11.19
CA ARG A 177 -12.75 9.88 -12.58
C ARG A 177 -12.65 11.28 -13.21
N PRO A 178 -13.64 12.19 -13.06
CA PRO A 178 -13.57 13.53 -13.63
C PRO A 178 -12.41 14.36 -13.08
N LEU A 179 -11.91 14.06 -11.87
CA LEU A 179 -10.77 14.74 -11.27
C LEU A 179 -9.46 13.99 -11.59
N MET A 180 -9.43 12.67 -11.38
CA MET A 180 -8.21 11.87 -11.48
C MET A 180 -7.66 11.75 -12.90
N LYS A 181 -8.53 11.57 -13.90
CA LYS A 181 -8.11 11.39 -15.30
C LYS A 181 -7.44 12.66 -15.87
N PRO A 182 -8.07 13.85 -15.85
CA PRO A 182 -7.45 15.04 -16.44
C PRO A 182 -6.26 15.56 -15.62
N LEU A 183 -6.37 15.56 -14.29
CA LEU A 183 -5.34 16.18 -13.45
C LEU A 183 -4.11 15.28 -13.32
N PHE A 184 -4.31 13.97 -13.13
CA PHE A 184 -3.23 13.04 -12.78
C PHE A 184 -3.02 11.90 -13.78
N ARG A 185 -3.77 11.84 -14.89
CA ARG A 185 -3.70 10.74 -15.88
C ARG A 185 -3.82 9.37 -15.23
N LEU A 186 -4.65 9.29 -14.19
CA LEU A 186 -4.91 8.06 -13.43
C LEU A 186 -6.36 7.61 -13.64
N PRO A 187 -6.62 6.29 -13.57
CA PRO A 187 -7.98 5.79 -13.46
C PRO A 187 -8.63 6.32 -12.18
N GLY A 188 -9.94 6.55 -12.19
CA GLY A 188 -10.63 7.09 -11.01
C GLY A 188 -10.48 6.21 -9.76
N GLN A 189 -10.30 4.89 -9.95
CA GLN A 189 -10.06 3.93 -8.84
C GLN A 189 -8.86 4.33 -7.97
N ALA A 190 -7.84 4.98 -8.56
CA ALA A 190 -6.64 5.42 -7.87
C ALA A 190 -6.89 6.50 -6.80
N ALA A 191 -8.07 7.15 -6.81
CA ALA A 191 -8.44 8.09 -5.76
C ALA A 191 -8.56 7.38 -4.40
N LEU A 192 -9.01 6.13 -4.39
CA LEU A 192 -9.10 5.35 -3.16
C LEU A 192 -7.71 4.99 -2.65
N ASP A 193 -6.76 4.65 -3.53
CA ASP A 193 -5.35 4.45 -3.15
C ASP A 193 -4.76 5.70 -2.50
N ALA A 194 -4.99 6.88 -3.09
CA ALA A 194 -4.50 8.16 -2.57
C ALA A 194 -5.09 8.46 -1.18
N LEU A 195 -6.42 8.31 -1.02
CA LEU A 195 -7.09 8.52 0.26
C LEU A 195 -6.60 7.53 1.33
N ALA A 196 -6.44 6.25 0.97
CA ALA A 196 -5.95 5.24 1.90
C ALA A 196 -4.50 5.48 2.33
N SER A 197 -3.65 5.99 1.43
CA SER A 197 -2.26 6.38 1.75
C SER A 197 -2.19 7.54 2.75
N TRP A 198 -3.06 8.54 2.61
CA TRP A 198 -3.04 9.72 3.49
C TRP A 198 -3.73 9.50 4.83
N VAL A 199 -4.89 8.84 4.83
CA VAL A 199 -5.71 8.68 6.04
C VAL A 199 -5.32 7.43 6.82
N GLY A 200 -5.04 6.32 6.14
CA GLY A 200 -4.63 5.07 6.78
C GLY A 200 -3.12 4.99 6.98
N SER A 201 -2.41 4.62 5.92
CA SER A 201 -0.95 4.48 5.92
C SER A 201 -0.48 4.24 4.49
N TYR A 202 0.73 4.72 4.16
CA TYR A 202 1.38 4.44 2.87
C TYR A 202 1.41 2.93 2.56
N SER A 203 1.57 2.07 3.57
CA SER A 203 1.63 0.62 3.41
C SER A 203 0.29 0.04 2.94
N VAL A 204 -0.81 0.62 3.40
CA VAL A 204 -2.16 0.21 3.00
C VAL A 204 -2.45 0.65 1.57
N GLY A 205 -2.12 1.91 1.22
CA GLY A 205 -2.28 2.39 -0.15
C GLY A 205 -1.50 1.54 -1.16
N LEU A 206 -0.24 1.21 -0.88
CA LEU A 206 0.55 0.32 -1.73
C LEU A 206 -0.01 -1.10 -1.82
N TYR A 207 -0.65 -1.61 -0.76
CA TYR A 207 -1.36 -2.89 -0.82
C TYR A 207 -2.56 -2.83 -1.77
N ILE A 208 -3.37 -1.75 -1.72
CA ILE A 208 -4.46 -1.52 -2.68
C ILE A 208 -3.87 -1.54 -4.10
N THR A 209 -2.84 -0.72 -4.33
CA THR A 209 -2.22 -0.57 -5.65
C THR A 209 -1.75 -1.91 -6.20
N ARG A 210 -1.09 -2.72 -5.37
CA ARG A 210 -0.66 -4.07 -5.75
C ARG A 210 -1.85 -4.96 -6.09
N THR A 211 -2.90 -4.93 -5.28
CA THR A 211 -4.09 -5.78 -5.46
C THR A 211 -4.81 -5.45 -6.77
N VAL A 212 -4.99 -4.17 -7.07
CA VAL A 212 -5.64 -3.71 -8.32
C VAL A 212 -4.75 -3.99 -9.53
N PHE A 213 -3.45 -3.74 -9.42
CA PHE A 213 -2.49 -4.05 -10.48
C PHE A 213 -2.51 -5.54 -10.87
N ARG A 214 -2.56 -6.44 -9.89
CA ARG A 214 -2.64 -7.89 -10.14
C ARG A 214 -3.94 -8.33 -10.78
N ARG A 215 -5.02 -7.56 -10.64
CA ARG A 215 -6.30 -7.80 -11.31
C ARG A 215 -6.34 -7.22 -12.73
N GLY A 216 -5.27 -6.57 -13.18
CA GLY A 216 -5.22 -5.88 -14.46
C GLY A 216 -5.92 -4.52 -14.47
N GLY A 217 -6.26 -3.97 -13.29
CA GLY A 217 -6.94 -2.67 -13.18
C GLY A 217 -6.01 -1.46 -13.30
N TYR A 218 -4.70 -1.66 -13.10
CA TYR A 218 -3.68 -0.61 -13.21
C TYR A 218 -2.62 -0.96 -14.25
N SER A 219 -2.13 0.08 -14.94
CA SER A 219 -0.94 0.00 -15.76
C SER A 219 0.34 0.15 -14.91
N ARG A 220 1.49 -0.26 -15.44
CA ARG A 220 2.80 -0.02 -14.80
C ARG A 220 3.05 1.48 -14.57
N ARG A 221 2.55 2.33 -15.46
CA ARG A 221 2.59 3.78 -15.29
C ARG A 221 1.76 4.22 -14.09
N ASP A 222 0.53 3.73 -13.95
CA ASP A 222 -0.37 4.08 -12.84
C ASP A 222 0.25 3.69 -11.50
N VAL A 223 0.76 2.46 -11.41
CA VAL A 223 1.47 1.99 -10.20
C VAL A 223 2.66 2.88 -9.87
N THR A 224 3.43 3.30 -10.88
CA THR A 224 4.58 4.20 -10.67
C THR A 224 4.12 5.55 -10.12
N ILE A 225 3.06 6.14 -10.69
CA ILE A 225 2.51 7.42 -10.24
C ILE A 225 2.00 7.30 -8.80
N ILE A 226 1.16 6.29 -8.52
CA ILE A 226 0.56 6.11 -7.19
C ILE A 226 1.64 5.88 -6.13
N ALA A 227 2.62 5.01 -6.41
CA ALA A 227 3.68 4.68 -5.47
C ALA A 227 4.65 5.84 -5.21
N THR A 228 4.94 6.68 -6.21
CA THR A 228 5.93 7.76 -6.07
C THR A 228 5.33 9.10 -5.68
N CYS A 229 4.09 9.38 -6.08
CA CYS A 229 3.48 10.70 -5.95
C CYS A 229 2.37 10.75 -4.87
N PHE A 230 1.56 9.69 -4.75
CA PHE A 230 0.44 9.65 -3.80
C PHE A 230 0.74 8.90 -2.50
N SER A 231 1.77 8.06 -2.47
CA SER A 231 2.13 7.23 -1.30
C SER A 231 3.26 7.86 -0.48
N THR A 232 3.23 9.17 -0.26
CA THR A 232 4.33 9.91 0.39
C THR A 232 4.32 9.75 1.91
N VAL A 233 3.37 10.37 2.62
CA VAL A 233 3.28 10.32 4.09
C VAL A 233 1.84 10.51 4.55
N SER A 234 1.47 9.95 5.71
CA SER A 234 0.12 10.10 6.27
C SER A 234 -0.02 11.43 7.01
N ILE A 235 -1.24 11.97 7.06
CA ILE A 235 -1.55 13.22 7.78
C ILE A 235 -1.22 13.07 9.27
N GLY A 236 -1.44 11.89 9.85
CA GLY A 236 -1.07 11.59 11.23
C GLY A 236 0.43 11.74 11.48
N PHE A 237 1.28 11.24 10.58
CA PHE A 237 2.74 11.37 10.73
C PHE A 237 3.21 12.82 10.53
N VAL A 238 2.59 13.58 9.61
CA VAL A 238 2.82 15.02 9.50
C VAL A 238 2.53 15.72 10.84
N GLY A 239 1.47 15.31 11.54
CA GLY A 239 1.12 15.81 12.86
C GLY A 239 2.15 15.45 13.94
N VAL A 240 2.67 14.21 13.93
CA VAL A 240 3.75 13.79 14.83
C VAL A 240 5.00 14.64 14.61
N VAL A 241 5.41 14.86 13.36
CA VAL A 241 6.57 15.71 13.04
C VAL A 241 6.32 17.15 13.48
N ALA A 242 5.14 17.71 13.20
CA ALA A 242 4.76 19.05 13.64
C ALA A 242 4.81 19.17 15.17
N ALA A 243 4.33 18.17 15.91
CA ALA A 243 4.42 18.14 17.37
C ALA A 243 5.88 18.08 17.85
N THR A 244 6.73 17.25 17.24
CA THR A 244 8.15 17.15 17.62
C THR A 244 8.96 18.42 17.35
N LEU A 245 8.51 19.25 16.40
CA LEU A 245 9.12 20.55 16.08
C LEU A 245 8.45 21.71 16.81
N ASP A 246 7.48 21.44 17.70
CA ASP A 246 6.66 22.45 18.38
C ASP A 246 5.87 23.37 17.43
N LEU A 247 5.52 22.85 16.26
CA LEU A 247 4.77 23.53 15.19
C LEU A 247 3.29 23.12 15.13
N LEU A 248 2.76 22.49 16.18
CA LEU A 248 1.38 21.99 16.19
C LEU A 248 0.35 23.12 16.01
N HIS A 249 0.68 24.33 16.46
CA HIS A 249 -0.15 25.53 16.26
C HIS A 249 -0.31 25.92 14.77
N LEU A 250 0.62 25.54 13.90
CA LEU A 250 0.54 25.74 12.44
C LEU A 250 -0.01 24.51 11.72
N PHE A 251 -0.46 23.48 12.42
CA PHE A 251 -0.80 22.19 11.82
C PHE A 251 -1.82 22.29 10.66
N PRO A 252 -2.93 23.06 10.76
CA PRO A 252 -3.86 23.22 9.63
C PRO A 252 -3.18 23.82 8.39
N LEU A 253 -2.31 24.82 8.58
CA LEU A 253 -1.56 25.46 7.51
C LEU A 253 -0.55 24.49 6.88
N ILE A 254 0.19 23.75 7.70
CA ILE A 254 1.14 22.72 7.25
C ILE A 254 0.43 21.68 6.39
N VAL A 255 -0.75 21.21 6.81
CA VAL A 255 -1.54 20.22 6.06
C VAL A 255 -1.99 20.79 4.71
N VAL A 256 -2.48 22.03 4.66
CA VAL A 256 -2.90 22.66 3.41
C VAL A 256 -1.72 22.82 2.45
N ILE A 257 -0.59 23.35 2.93
CA ILE A 257 0.63 23.51 2.13
C ILE A 257 1.11 22.16 1.62
N TYR A 258 1.20 21.16 2.50
CA TYR A 258 1.57 19.80 2.15
C TYR A 258 0.66 19.22 1.05
N PHE A 259 -0.66 19.38 1.18
CA PHE A 259 -1.61 18.87 0.20
C PHE A 259 -1.47 19.57 -1.16
N VAL A 260 -1.34 20.90 -1.15
CA VAL A 260 -1.13 21.70 -2.38
C VAL A 260 0.19 21.31 -3.04
N SER A 261 1.27 21.13 -2.27
CA SER A 261 2.55 20.67 -2.79
C SER A 261 2.45 19.28 -3.40
N VAL A 262 1.82 18.32 -2.72
CA VAL A 262 1.67 16.95 -3.24
C VAL A 262 0.81 16.95 -4.49
N VAL A 263 -0.37 17.56 -4.48
CA VAL A 263 -1.28 17.62 -5.63
C VAL A 263 -0.64 18.35 -6.80
N GLY A 264 -0.06 19.53 -6.56
CA GLY A 264 0.58 20.34 -7.60
C GLY A 264 1.79 19.63 -8.21
N LEU A 265 2.70 19.12 -7.37
CA LEU A 265 3.88 18.41 -7.84
C LEU A 265 3.51 17.12 -8.57
N THR A 266 2.48 16.40 -8.12
CA THR A 266 2.00 15.18 -8.80
C THR A 266 1.45 15.50 -10.18
N ALA A 267 0.61 16.54 -10.31
CA ALA A 267 0.08 16.97 -11.60
C ALA A 267 1.20 17.31 -12.60
N ILE A 268 2.31 17.86 -12.11
CA ILE A 268 3.51 18.16 -12.91
C ILE A 268 4.28 16.87 -13.24
N LEU A 269 4.68 16.09 -12.23
CA LEU A 269 5.56 14.91 -12.38
C LEU A 269 4.98 13.81 -13.27
N VAL A 270 3.66 13.61 -13.25
CA VAL A 270 2.97 12.67 -14.15
C VAL A 270 3.25 12.94 -15.64
N ARG A 271 3.56 14.20 -15.98
CA ARG A 271 3.82 14.68 -17.35
C ARG A 271 5.31 14.72 -17.69
N ILE A 272 6.20 14.70 -16.70
CA ILE A 272 7.65 14.79 -16.89
C ILE A 272 8.29 13.37 -16.92
N PRO A 273 9.32 13.13 -17.75
CA PRO A 273 10.13 11.90 -17.67
C PRO A 273 10.81 11.77 -16.30
N PRO A 274 11.00 10.55 -15.76
CA PRO A 274 10.81 9.24 -16.39
C PRO A 274 9.38 8.69 -16.30
N ILE A 275 8.50 9.29 -15.49
CA ILE A 275 7.15 8.77 -15.22
C ILE A 275 6.30 8.78 -16.49
N SER A 276 6.34 9.87 -17.26
CA SER A 276 5.55 10.00 -18.49
C SER A 276 5.95 9.00 -19.59
N ARG A 277 7.17 8.45 -19.53
CA ARG A 277 7.71 7.45 -20.47
C ARG A 277 7.45 6.00 -20.04
N LYS A 278 6.83 5.77 -18.88
CA LYS A 278 6.52 4.40 -18.44
C LYS A 278 5.41 3.79 -19.31
N PRO A 279 5.52 2.50 -19.68
CA PRO A 279 4.51 1.83 -20.50
C PRO A 279 3.13 1.79 -19.82
N HIS A 280 2.08 2.05 -20.59
CA HIS A 280 0.69 1.93 -20.16
C HIS A 280 0.15 0.50 -20.43
N VAL A 281 0.76 -0.49 -19.77
CA VAL A 281 0.39 -1.90 -19.88
C VAL A 281 0.14 -2.51 -18.51
N ASP A 282 -0.75 -3.49 -18.44
CA ASP A 282 -1.11 -4.21 -17.21
C ASP A 282 -0.02 -5.21 -16.77
N VAL A 283 -0.34 -6.01 -15.75
CA VAL A 283 0.53 -7.09 -15.24
C VAL A 283 0.84 -8.18 -16.29
N HIS A 284 0.00 -8.33 -17.32
CA HIS A 284 0.13 -9.28 -18.42
C HIS A 284 0.70 -8.66 -19.71
N ASN A 285 1.23 -7.43 -19.64
CA ASN A 285 1.71 -6.63 -20.77
C ASN A 285 0.63 -6.34 -21.83
N GLN A 286 -0.64 -6.33 -21.44
CA GLN A 286 -1.75 -5.94 -22.30
C GLN A 286 -2.02 -4.44 -22.15
N PRO A 287 -2.34 -3.73 -23.25
CA PRO A 287 -2.82 -2.36 -23.14
C PRO A 287 -4.10 -2.37 -22.30
N LEU A 288 -4.18 -1.53 -21.26
CA LEU A 288 -5.45 -1.32 -20.59
C LEU A 288 -6.37 -0.58 -21.57
N PRO A 289 -7.64 -0.98 -21.68
CA PRO A 289 -8.63 -0.16 -22.36
C PRO A 289 -8.58 1.23 -21.73
N GLU A 290 -8.37 2.27 -22.52
CA GLU A 290 -8.81 3.59 -22.10
C GLU A 290 -10.31 3.44 -21.95
N ALA A 291 -10.79 3.35 -20.71
CA ALA A 291 -12.23 3.25 -20.48
C ALA A 291 -12.87 4.34 -21.31
N ASP A 292 -13.79 3.95 -22.20
CA ASP A 292 -14.45 4.89 -23.08
C ASP A 292 -15.01 6.03 -22.24
N GLU A 293 -14.99 7.22 -22.82
CA GLU A 293 -15.83 8.30 -22.33
C GLU A 293 -17.26 7.84 -22.53
N ASP A 294 -17.77 7.08 -21.55
CA ASP A 294 -19.17 6.70 -21.50
C ASP A 294 -19.95 7.94 -21.05
N THR A 295 -19.97 8.91 -21.96
CA THR A 295 -20.91 10.03 -22.08
C THR A 295 -22.27 9.54 -22.56
N SER A 296 -22.40 8.26 -22.89
CA SER A 296 -23.61 7.59 -23.33
C SER A 296 -24.52 7.24 -22.15
N GLY A 297 -25.30 8.21 -21.68
CA GLY A 297 -26.49 7.91 -20.89
C GLY A 297 -27.00 9.10 -20.09
N ASP A 298 -28.31 9.30 -20.15
CA ASP A 298 -29.15 10.27 -19.42
C ASP A 298 -29.13 10.11 -17.87
N LYS A 299 -28.18 9.33 -17.34
CA LYS A 299 -28.07 8.98 -15.92
C LYS A 299 -26.96 9.78 -15.23
N GLY A 300 -27.29 10.38 -14.09
CA GLY A 300 -26.33 11.10 -13.25
C GLY A 300 -25.13 10.24 -12.81
N ILE A 301 -23.99 10.89 -12.56
CA ILE A 301 -22.73 10.22 -12.17
C ILE A 301 -22.86 9.36 -10.91
N LEU A 302 -23.71 9.80 -9.96
CA LEU A 302 -24.02 9.05 -8.73
C LEU A 302 -24.75 7.74 -9.02
N THR A 303 -25.73 7.75 -9.92
CA THR A 303 -26.47 6.55 -10.32
C THR A 303 -25.56 5.54 -11.00
N ARG A 304 -24.66 6.01 -11.88
CA ARG A 304 -23.67 5.15 -12.53
C ARG A 304 -22.66 4.55 -11.54
N ALA A 305 -22.17 5.37 -10.61
CA ALA A 305 -21.27 4.92 -9.55
C ALA A 305 -21.94 3.84 -8.68
N TRP A 306 -23.20 4.06 -8.30
CA TRP A 306 -23.99 3.11 -7.53
C TRP A 306 -24.22 1.80 -8.28
N GLU A 307 -24.63 1.86 -9.55
CA GLU A 307 -24.83 0.67 -10.39
C GLU A 307 -23.53 -0.13 -10.53
N ALA A 308 -22.40 0.54 -10.76
CA ALA A 308 -21.09 -0.10 -10.87
C ALA A 308 -20.67 -0.82 -9.58
N GLY A 309 -20.81 -0.17 -8.42
CA GLY A 309 -20.48 -0.78 -7.13
C GLY A 309 -21.38 -1.97 -6.80
N VAL A 310 -22.69 -1.85 -7.00
CA VAL A 310 -23.65 -2.94 -6.77
C VAL A 310 -23.42 -4.10 -7.72
N GLN A 311 -23.09 -3.85 -8.99
CA GLN A 311 -22.80 -4.89 -9.97
C GLN A 311 -21.57 -5.69 -9.57
N GLN A 312 -20.51 -5.02 -9.10
CA GLN A 312 -19.32 -5.70 -8.60
C GLN A 312 -19.63 -6.55 -7.36
N ALA A 313 -20.35 -5.99 -6.38
CA ALA A 313 -20.73 -6.71 -5.16
C ALA A 313 -21.55 -7.98 -5.43
N ARG A 314 -22.36 -8.00 -6.49
CA ARG A 314 -23.12 -9.21 -6.90
C ARG A 314 -22.24 -10.34 -7.42
N GLN A 315 -21.08 -10.01 -7.98
CA GLN A 315 -20.13 -10.97 -8.54
C GLN A 315 -19.05 -11.39 -7.53
N ALA A 316 -19.02 -10.74 -6.36
CA ALA A 316 -18.06 -10.99 -5.31
C ALA A 316 -18.24 -12.38 -4.67
N PRO A 317 -17.14 -13.05 -4.28
CA PRO A 317 -17.22 -14.27 -3.48
C PRO A 317 -17.77 -13.97 -2.07
N PRO A 318 -18.18 -15.01 -1.32
CA PRO A 318 -18.66 -14.86 0.05
C PRO A 318 -17.71 -14.05 0.93
N LEU A 319 -18.25 -13.15 1.77
CA LEU A 319 -17.49 -12.19 2.58
C LEU A 319 -16.34 -12.85 3.36
N VAL A 320 -16.64 -13.90 4.11
CA VAL A 320 -15.68 -14.61 4.96
C VAL A 320 -14.55 -15.22 4.13
N GLU A 321 -14.86 -15.78 2.96
CA GLU A 321 -13.86 -16.38 2.09
C GLU A 321 -12.96 -15.31 1.45
N GLY A 322 -13.56 -14.20 1.01
CA GLY A 322 -12.85 -13.03 0.50
C GLY A 322 -11.87 -12.48 1.53
N LEU A 323 -12.33 -12.30 2.79
CA LEU A 323 -11.53 -11.80 3.90
C LEU A 323 -10.39 -12.75 4.29
N LYS A 324 -10.65 -14.06 4.39
CA LYS A 324 -9.62 -15.06 4.70
C LYS A 324 -8.51 -15.09 3.64
N ARG A 325 -8.89 -15.06 2.36
CA ARG A 325 -7.93 -15.00 1.25
C ARG A 325 -7.11 -13.72 1.30
N ALA A 326 -7.75 -12.58 1.52
CA ALA A 326 -7.05 -11.29 1.63
C ALA A 326 -6.09 -11.24 2.82
N PHE A 327 -6.47 -11.77 3.98
CA PHE A 327 -5.59 -11.89 5.13
C PHE A 327 -4.35 -12.74 4.79
N GLY A 328 -4.54 -13.90 4.15
CA GLY A 328 -3.44 -14.75 3.68
C GLY A 328 -2.50 -14.04 2.70
N ASP A 329 -3.05 -13.34 1.71
CA ASP A 329 -2.28 -12.54 0.75
C ASP A 329 -1.51 -11.41 1.45
N GLY A 330 -2.13 -10.79 2.46
CA GLY A 330 -1.51 -9.79 3.33
C GLY A 330 -0.35 -10.35 4.15
N LEU A 331 -0.48 -11.55 4.73
CA LEU A 331 0.62 -12.24 5.43
C LEU A 331 1.80 -12.51 4.50
N VAL A 332 1.53 -12.99 3.28
CA VAL A 332 2.57 -13.25 2.26
C VAL A 332 3.28 -11.95 1.88
N LEU A 333 2.54 -10.84 1.70
CA LEU A 333 3.14 -9.54 1.43
C LEU A 333 3.99 -9.06 2.62
N ALA A 334 3.45 -9.11 3.83
CA ALA A 334 4.13 -8.64 5.04
C ALA A 334 5.46 -9.39 5.22
N ALA A 335 5.43 -10.72 5.14
CA ALA A 335 6.64 -11.55 5.20
C ALA A 335 7.67 -11.16 4.11
N GLY A 336 7.20 -10.81 2.91
CA GLY A 336 8.05 -10.40 1.80
C GLY A 336 8.73 -9.03 1.97
N ILE A 337 8.20 -8.13 2.80
CA ILE A 337 8.70 -6.75 2.93
C ILE A 337 9.38 -6.50 4.28
N LEU A 338 8.93 -7.15 5.36
CA LEU A 338 9.42 -6.90 6.73
C LEU A 338 10.95 -6.98 6.85
N SER A 339 11.55 -8.03 6.31
CA SER A 339 13.02 -8.19 6.37
C SER A 339 13.77 -7.09 5.60
N THR A 340 13.22 -6.62 4.49
CA THR A 340 13.80 -5.48 3.76
C THR A 340 13.64 -4.18 4.55
N ILE A 341 12.51 -3.97 5.22
CA ILE A 341 12.31 -2.80 6.10
C ILE A 341 13.33 -2.78 7.23
N VAL A 342 13.52 -3.91 7.93
CA VAL A 342 14.48 -4.00 9.04
C VAL A 342 15.90 -3.74 8.55
N SER A 343 16.33 -4.37 7.46
CA SER A 343 17.70 -4.20 6.95
C SER A 343 17.98 -2.80 6.39
N VAL A 344 17.12 -2.29 5.50
CA VAL A 344 17.29 -0.97 4.89
C VAL A 344 17.11 0.13 5.92
N GLY A 345 16.14 -0.01 6.83
CA GLY A 345 15.92 0.93 7.93
C GLY A 345 17.13 1.00 8.87
N THR A 346 17.68 -0.16 9.26
CA THR A 346 18.89 -0.20 10.08
C THR A 346 20.07 0.46 9.37
N LEU A 347 20.27 0.15 8.08
CA LEU A 347 21.33 0.77 7.28
C LEU A 347 21.18 2.28 7.20
N ALA A 348 19.95 2.77 6.99
CA ALA A 348 19.65 4.19 6.95
C ALA A 348 19.98 4.89 8.27
N LEU A 349 19.63 4.29 9.42
CA LEU A 349 19.97 4.85 10.73
C LEU A 349 21.46 4.78 11.04
N VAL A 350 22.14 3.71 10.63
CA VAL A 350 23.60 3.61 10.75
C VAL A 350 24.27 4.73 9.97
N ILE A 351 23.84 4.97 8.74
CA ILE A 351 24.34 6.08 7.92
C ILE A 351 23.99 7.43 8.60
N ALA A 352 22.77 7.60 9.10
CA ALA A 352 22.32 8.84 9.72
C ALA A 352 23.09 9.21 10.99
N HIS A 353 23.36 8.25 11.86
CA HIS A 353 23.98 8.52 13.16
C HIS A 353 25.50 8.41 13.17
N PHE A 354 26.09 7.61 12.28
CA PHE A 354 27.53 7.34 12.30
C PHE A 354 28.29 7.90 11.09
N THR A 355 27.62 8.62 10.19
CA THR A 355 28.28 9.24 9.03
C THR A 355 27.73 10.65 8.74
N PRO A 356 28.54 11.55 8.13
CA PRO A 356 28.09 12.90 7.76
C PRO A 356 27.24 12.94 6.48
N VAL A 357 26.83 11.79 5.92
CA VAL A 357 26.14 11.72 4.62
C VAL A 357 24.89 12.59 4.57
N PHE A 358 24.04 12.54 5.60
CA PHE A 358 22.84 13.37 5.66
C PHE A 358 23.15 14.86 5.84
N GLN A 359 24.27 15.21 6.47
CA GLN A 359 24.72 16.61 6.54
C GLN A 359 25.10 17.12 5.15
N TRP A 360 25.80 16.31 4.34
CA TRP A 360 26.17 16.67 2.97
C TRP A 360 24.94 16.79 2.06
N LEU A 361 24.00 15.85 2.17
CA LEU A 361 22.74 15.90 1.43
C LEU A 361 21.84 17.07 1.86
N GLY A 362 21.93 17.49 3.12
CA GLY A 362 21.18 18.62 3.66
C GLY A 362 21.73 19.99 3.24
N LYS A 363 23.02 20.12 2.92
CA LYS A 363 23.65 21.41 2.57
C LYS A 363 22.97 22.15 1.41
N PRO A 364 22.64 21.52 0.27
CA PRO A 364 21.91 22.19 -0.80
C PRO A 364 20.53 22.68 -0.38
N VAL A 365 19.81 21.88 0.42
CA VAL A 365 18.48 22.26 0.93
C VAL A 365 18.60 23.43 1.90
N ALA A 366 19.58 23.40 2.80
CA ALA A 366 19.86 24.50 3.72
C ALA A 366 20.20 25.81 2.98
N ALA A 367 21.00 25.73 1.90
CA ALA A 367 21.31 26.90 1.08
C ALA A 367 20.06 27.48 0.40
N VAL A 368 19.15 26.63 -0.09
CA VAL A 368 17.87 27.08 -0.65
C VAL A 368 16.97 27.71 0.42
N LEU A 369 16.90 27.14 1.61
CA LEU A 369 16.11 27.68 2.72
C LEU A 369 16.63 29.05 3.18
N GLN A 370 17.95 29.19 3.31
CA GLN A 370 18.60 30.48 3.60
C GLN A 370 18.34 31.52 2.51
N TRP A 371 18.33 31.10 1.24
CA TRP A 371 18.01 31.98 0.12
C TRP A 371 16.55 32.42 0.09
N LEU A 372 15.63 31.55 0.52
CA LEU A 372 14.19 31.86 0.66
C LEU A 372 13.87 32.71 1.89
N ALA A 373 14.87 33.12 2.67
CA ALA A 373 14.74 33.95 3.86
C ALA A 373 13.76 33.38 4.91
N VAL A 374 14.12 32.17 5.40
CA VAL A 374 13.98 31.81 6.82
C VAL A 374 15.35 31.92 7.47
#